data_AF-A0A6V7TL78-F1
#
_entry.id   AF-A0A6V7TL78-F1
#
_cell.length_a   1.000
_cell.length_b   1.000
_cell.length_c   1.000
_cell.angle_alpha   90.00
_cell.angle_beta   90.00
_cell.angle_gamma   90.00
#
_symmetry.space_group_name_H-M   'P 1'
#
loop_
_entity.id
_entity.type
_entity.pdbx_description
1 polymer ?
#
loop_
_entity_poly.entity_id
_entity_poly.type
_entity_poly.pdbx_seq_one_letter_code
_entity_poly.pdbx_strand_id
1 'polypeptide(L)'
;MMEEINSVCELEWRKFNWSIMPEDVHSPKQIFTQFDTFMWMDTSINLENKKYLDPIFEGIEYGKISEIVFPGGARHSIHYATNLRMFTYLPIITDWIKIENKKWDTEMYEANFIIVHKSEYTRNFLKWALLCAATKQCIQPDGSELYCKSPRTTIGTCHRFDQSVMNILNVNSEYQRSLIGFIPHFHADHPRRKSKSSVRRKEQLDKNLDFKMGVACCEN
;
A
#
# COMPACT_ATOMS: atom_id res chain seq x y z
N MET A 1 -12.36 24.13 3.57
CA MET A 1 -11.18 23.24 3.65
C MET A 1 -10.25 23.63 4.80
N MET A 2 -9.94 24.92 5.02
CA MET A 2 -9.32 25.35 6.28
C MET A 2 -10.17 24.94 7.50
N GLU A 3 -11.50 25.07 7.43
CA GLU A 3 -12.40 24.51 8.46
C GLU A 3 -12.26 22.99 8.65
N GLU A 4 -12.01 22.23 7.57
CA GLU A 4 -11.87 20.77 7.63
C GLU A 4 -10.55 20.38 8.31
N ILE A 5 -9.43 21.01 7.93
CA ILE A 5 -8.13 20.81 8.59
C ILE A 5 -8.15 21.27 10.05
N ASN A 6 -8.77 22.42 10.33
CA ASN A 6 -8.93 22.96 11.68
C ASN A 6 -9.85 22.11 12.56
N SER A 7 -10.71 21.28 11.96
CA SER A 7 -11.55 20.33 12.68
C SER A 7 -10.84 19.04 13.08
N VAL A 8 -9.60 18.81 12.61
CA VAL A 8 -8.83 17.61 12.94
C VAL A 8 -8.06 17.81 14.24
N CYS A 9 -8.49 17.12 15.29
CA CYS A 9 -7.77 17.07 16.57
C CYS A 9 -6.41 16.34 16.41
N GLU A 10 -5.43 16.76 17.21
CA GLU A 10 -4.08 16.14 17.25
C GLU A 10 -3.35 16.12 15.90
N LEU A 11 -3.66 17.07 15.02
CA LEU A 11 -3.00 17.21 13.73
C LEU A 11 -1.62 17.87 13.91
N GLU A 12 -0.56 17.08 13.71
CA GLU A 12 0.79 17.59 13.66
C GLU A 12 1.30 17.74 12.21
N TRP A 13 1.61 18.97 11.80
CA TRP A 13 2.30 19.23 10.54
C TRP A 13 3.80 19.26 10.75
N ARG A 14 4.50 18.25 10.22
CA ARG A 14 5.96 18.21 10.22
C ARG A 14 6.50 18.60 8.85
N LYS A 15 7.21 19.72 8.76
CA LYS A 15 8.03 19.99 7.58
C LYS A 15 9.22 19.05 7.62
N PHE A 16 9.31 18.15 6.64
CA PHE A 16 10.43 17.24 6.54
C PHE A 16 11.72 18.04 6.32
N ASN A 17 12.69 17.87 7.21
CA ASN A 17 13.98 18.52 7.08
C ASN A 17 14.84 17.72 6.08
N TRP A 18 14.95 18.20 4.84
CA TRP A 18 15.76 17.52 3.82
C TRP A 18 17.26 17.49 4.15
N SER A 19 17.76 18.35 5.05
CA SER A 19 19.19 18.41 5.41
C SER A 19 19.67 17.27 6.31
N ILE A 20 18.77 16.55 6.99
CA ILE A 20 19.15 15.37 7.82
C ILE A 20 19.30 14.09 6.98
N MET A 21 19.12 14.20 5.68
CA MET A 21 19.20 13.09 4.76
C MET A 21 20.59 13.02 4.13
N PRO A 22 21.22 11.83 4.06
CA PRO A 22 22.40 11.65 3.22
C PRO A 22 22.06 12.12 1.79
N GLU A 23 23.03 12.69 1.06
CA GLU A 23 22.83 13.13 -0.34
C GLU A 23 22.15 12.05 -1.20
N ASP A 24 22.40 10.78 -0.87
CA ASP A 24 21.96 9.62 -1.65
C ASP A 24 20.67 8.93 -1.15
N VAL A 25 20.06 9.38 -0.04
CA VAL A 25 18.90 8.68 0.55
C VAL A 25 17.82 9.67 0.95
N HIS A 26 16.61 9.54 0.40
CA HIS A 26 15.44 10.37 0.70
C HIS A 26 14.27 9.58 1.36
N SER A 27 14.49 8.78 2.41
CA SER A 27 13.40 8.09 3.14
C SER A 27 13.16 8.57 4.60
N PRO A 28 11.89 8.81 5.00
CA PRO A 28 11.55 9.33 6.33
C PRO A 28 11.66 8.25 7.43
N LYS A 29 12.82 8.17 8.10
CA LYS A 29 13.05 7.24 9.23
C LYS A 29 12.26 7.58 10.51
N GLN A 30 11.70 8.79 10.65
CA GLN A 30 11.21 9.31 11.94
C GLN A 30 9.85 8.75 12.40
N ILE A 31 8.96 8.34 11.48
CA ILE A 31 7.63 7.85 11.86
C ILE A 31 7.72 6.44 12.47
N PHE A 32 8.53 5.57 11.86
CA PHE A 32 8.76 4.19 12.31
C PHE A 32 9.40 4.07 13.71
N THR A 33 10.03 5.13 14.20
CA THR A 33 10.63 5.14 15.54
C THR A 33 9.64 5.55 16.63
N GLN A 34 8.51 6.18 16.28
CA GLN A 34 7.59 6.78 17.25
C GLN A 34 6.32 5.96 17.46
N PHE A 35 5.84 5.27 16.42
CA PHE A 35 4.59 4.53 16.47
C PHE A 35 4.80 3.08 16.06
N ASP A 36 4.17 2.16 16.79
CA ASP A 36 4.17 0.74 16.43
C ASP A 36 3.21 0.45 15.27
N THR A 37 2.12 1.21 15.14
CA THR A 37 1.21 1.12 14.00
C THR A 37 1.02 2.49 13.38
N PHE A 38 1.12 2.59 12.06
CA PHE A 38 0.81 3.80 11.32
C PHE A 38 0.06 3.48 10.03
N MET A 39 -0.59 4.50 9.47
CA MET A 39 -1.34 4.41 8.22
C MET A 39 -0.64 5.30 7.19
N TRP A 40 -0.29 4.73 6.04
CA TRP A 40 0.13 5.48 4.86
C TRP A 40 -1.10 5.69 3.98
N MET A 41 -1.44 6.95 3.69
CA MET A 41 -2.69 7.28 2.98
C MET A 41 -2.47 8.43 2.00
N ASP A 42 -2.98 8.30 0.79
CA ASP A 42 -3.15 9.42 -0.13
C ASP A 42 -4.17 10.39 0.44
N THR A 43 -3.97 11.69 0.20
CA THR A 43 -4.94 12.74 0.53
C THR A 43 -6.28 12.60 -0.20
N SER A 44 -6.33 11.73 -1.22
CA SER A 44 -7.57 11.40 -1.94
C SER A 44 -8.44 10.36 -1.23
N ILE A 45 -7.98 9.76 -0.14
CA ILE A 45 -8.71 8.73 0.61
C ILE A 45 -9.62 9.37 1.64
N ASN A 46 -10.90 9.00 1.62
CA ASN A 46 -11.87 9.37 2.63
C ASN A 46 -12.35 8.13 3.39
N LEU A 47 -12.29 8.20 4.73
CA LEU A 47 -12.75 7.16 5.65
C LEU A 47 -14.11 7.55 6.23
N GLU A 48 -15.18 6.93 5.75
CA GLU A 48 -16.54 7.31 6.16
C GLU A 48 -16.90 6.79 7.57
N ASN A 49 -16.29 5.69 8.00
CA ASN A 49 -16.59 5.07 9.30
C ASN A 49 -15.39 4.35 9.91
N LYS A 50 -14.70 4.98 10.88
CA LYS A 50 -13.49 4.39 11.50
C LYS A 50 -13.65 2.96 12.05
N LYS A 51 -14.87 2.53 12.43
CA LYS A 51 -15.12 1.17 12.94
C LYS A 51 -14.80 0.08 11.91
N TYR A 52 -14.65 0.43 10.62
CA TYR A 52 -14.19 -0.55 9.62
C TYR A 52 -12.77 -1.05 9.90
N LEU A 53 -11.96 -0.27 10.62
CA LEU A 53 -10.58 -0.60 10.94
C LEU A 53 -10.46 -1.60 12.09
N ASP A 54 -11.43 -1.64 13.00
CA ASP A 54 -11.35 -2.46 14.22
C ASP A 54 -11.05 -3.93 13.90
N PRO A 55 -11.73 -4.60 12.95
CA PRO A 55 -11.42 -6.00 12.62
C PRO A 55 -10.05 -6.19 11.97
N ILE A 56 -9.48 -5.15 11.36
CA ILE A 56 -8.11 -5.18 10.81
C ILE A 56 -7.11 -5.10 11.96
N PHE A 57 -7.27 -4.13 12.86
CA PHE A 57 -6.38 -3.98 14.01
C PHE A 57 -6.42 -5.19 14.94
N GLU A 58 -7.61 -5.72 15.25
CA GLU A 58 -7.76 -6.96 15.99
C GLU A 58 -7.06 -8.13 15.28
N GLY A 59 -7.25 -8.24 13.95
CA GLY A 59 -6.60 -9.30 13.16
C GLY A 59 -5.07 -9.25 13.25
N ILE A 60 -4.48 -8.05 13.22
CA ILE A 60 -3.04 -7.83 13.38
C ILE A 60 -2.59 -8.20 14.79
N GLU A 61 -3.28 -7.69 15.81
CA GLU A 61 -2.96 -7.91 17.23
C GLU A 61 -3.00 -9.39 17.61
N TYR A 62 -4.00 -10.13 17.10
CA TYR A 62 -4.11 -11.58 17.30
C TYR A 62 -3.18 -12.41 16.38
N GLY A 63 -2.37 -11.78 15.53
CA GLY A 63 -1.48 -12.47 14.59
C GLY A 63 -2.21 -13.30 13.53
N LYS A 64 -3.49 -13.01 13.27
CA LYS A 64 -4.33 -13.74 12.31
C LYS A 64 -4.14 -13.27 10.87
N ILE A 65 -3.77 -12.00 10.67
CA ILE A 65 -3.51 -11.38 9.36
C ILE A 65 -2.15 -10.68 9.34
N SER A 66 -1.76 -10.21 8.16
CA SER A 66 -0.49 -9.54 7.93
C SER A 66 -0.35 -8.26 8.75
N GLU A 67 0.84 -8.01 9.27
CA GLU A 67 1.23 -6.75 9.89
C GLU A 67 1.37 -5.62 8.86
N ILE A 68 1.29 -5.91 7.55
CA ILE A 68 1.06 -4.92 6.50
C ILE A 68 -0.25 -5.23 5.77
N VAL A 69 -1.20 -4.30 5.80
CA VAL A 69 -2.53 -4.50 5.22
C VAL A 69 -2.80 -3.47 4.15
N PHE A 70 -3.32 -3.94 3.01
CA PHE A 70 -3.82 -3.16 1.89
C PHE A 70 -5.35 -3.28 1.82
N PRO A 71 -6.10 -2.32 2.40
CA PRO A 71 -7.56 -2.43 2.46
C PRO A 71 -8.24 -2.35 1.08
N GLY A 72 -7.67 -1.57 0.16
CA GLY A 72 -8.20 -1.31 -1.18
C GLY A 72 -7.79 -2.36 -2.22
N GLY A 73 -8.70 -2.69 -3.14
CA GLY A 73 -8.41 -3.56 -4.30
C GLY A 73 -8.46 -2.79 -5.60
N ALA A 74 -7.42 -2.90 -6.44
CA ALA A 74 -7.25 -2.11 -7.66
C ALA A 74 -8.11 -2.59 -8.85
N ARG A 75 -8.87 -3.69 -8.67
CA ARG A 75 -9.77 -4.30 -9.68
C ARG A 75 -9.07 -4.74 -10.97
N HIS A 76 -7.77 -4.96 -10.90
CA HIS A 76 -6.97 -5.62 -11.91
C HIS A 76 -5.93 -6.48 -11.19
N SER A 77 -5.20 -7.27 -11.94
CA SER A 77 -4.25 -8.19 -11.35
C SER A 77 -2.84 -7.63 -11.28
N ILE A 78 -1.98 -8.37 -10.56
CA ILE A 78 -0.54 -8.10 -10.50
C ILE A 78 0.08 -8.24 -11.90
N HIS A 79 -0.20 -9.33 -12.61
CA HIS A 79 0.41 -9.62 -13.92
C HIS A 79 -0.01 -8.62 -15.00
N TYR A 80 -1.27 -8.19 -15.00
CA TYR A 80 -1.76 -7.19 -15.93
C TYR A 80 -0.99 -5.86 -15.79
N ALA A 81 -0.69 -5.46 -14.56
CA ALA A 81 -0.22 -4.13 -14.22
C ALA A 81 1.24 -4.06 -13.76
N THR A 82 2.02 -5.11 -14.04
CA THR A 82 3.45 -5.21 -13.72
C THR A 82 4.25 -5.50 -14.98
N ASN A 83 5.26 -4.68 -15.28
CA ASN A 83 6.21 -4.96 -16.34
C ASN A 83 6.94 -6.27 -16.02
N LEU A 84 6.95 -7.20 -16.98
CA LEU A 84 7.51 -8.54 -16.81
C LEU A 84 8.97 -8.56 -16.32
N ARG A 85 9.74 -7.52 -16.67
CA ARG A 85 11.14 -7.38 -16.24
C ARG A 85 11.29 -7.12 -14.75
N MET A 86 10.27 -6.65 -14.02
CA MET A 86 10.34 -6.54 -12.57
C MET A 86 10.47 -7.93 -11.91
N PHE A 87 9.88 -8.97 -12.49
CA PHE A 87 9.96 -10.33 -11.94
C PHE A 87 11.36 -10.94 -11.99
N THR A 88 12.30 -10.37 -12.76
CA THR A 88 13.71 -10.79 -12.73
C THR A 88 14.45 -10.27 -11.48
N TYR A 89 13.91 -9.25 -10.81
CA TYR A 89 14.44 -8.70 -9.56
C TYR A 89 13.65 -9.21 -8.34
N LEU A 90 12.32 -9.25 -8.48
CA LEU A 90 11.40 -9.72 -7.46
C LEU A 90 10.56 -10.87 -8.03
N PRO A 91 11.06 -12.11 -8.00
CA PRO A 91 10.32 -13.25 -8.50
C PRO A 91 9.07 -13.47 -7.65
N ILE A 92 7.95 -13.76 -8.29
CA ILE A 92 6.74 -14.19 -7.59
C ILE A 92 6.85 -15.70 -7.29
N ILE A 93 6.69 -16.10 -6.04
CA ILE A 93 7.01 -17.46 -5.52
C ILE A 93 5.97 -18.51 -5.97
N THR A 94 4.95 -18.10 -6.71
CA THR A 94 3.87 -18.99 -7.10
C THR A 94 3.88 -19.23 -8.61
N ASP A 95 4.08 -20.50 -9.01
CA ASP A 95 3.74 -21.01 -10.37
C ASP A 95 2.22 -20.91 -10.68
N TRP A 96 1.44 -20.34 -9.75
CA TRP A 96 -0.01 -20.37 -9.66
C TRP A 96 -0.74 -19.43 -10.62
N ILE A 97 -0.07 -18.87 -11.61
CA ILE A 97 -0.72 -18.16 -12.73
C ILE A 97 -0.78 -19.07 -13.95
N LYS A 98 -1.24 -20.30 -13.75
CA LYS A 98 -1.96 -20.96 -14.84
C LYS A 98 -3.23 -20.16 -15.08
N ILE A 99 -3.30 -19.51 -16.24
CA ILE A 99 -4.53 -19.04 -16.87
C ILE A 99 -5.40 -20.25 -17.29
N GLU A 100 -5.46 -21.31 -16.49
CA GLU A 100 -6.49 -22.34 -16.63
C GLU A 100 -7.73 -21.80 -15.92
N ASN A 101 -8.77 -21.51 -16.70
CA ASN A 101 -10.07 -21.01 -16.25
C ASN A 101 -10.14 -19.56 -15.73
N LYS A 102 -9.11 -18.71 -15.95
CA LYS A 102 -9.13 -17.25 -15.69
C LYS A 102 -9.52 -16.84 -14.25
N LYS A 103 -9.44 -17.75 -13.27
CA LYS A 103 -10.06 -17.53 -11.94
C LYS A 103 -9.14 -16.93 -10.88
N TRP A 104 -7.82 -16.99 -11.04
CA TRP A 104 -6.89 -16.53 -10.00
C TRP A 104 -5.66 -15.86 -10.59
N ASP A 105 -5.87 -14.77 -11.32
CA ASP A 105 -4.83 -13.75 -11.33
C ASP A 105 -4.97 -12.96 -10.01
N THR A 106 -3.91 -12.92 -9.20
CA THR A 106 -3.96 -12.29 -7.87
C THR A 106 -4.38 -10.84 -8.01
N GLU A 107 -5.48 -10.45 -7.36
CA GLU A 107 -5.96 -9.06 -7.29
C GLU A 107 -4.78 -8.19 -6.82
N MET A 108 -4.41 -7.19 -7.62
CA MET A 108 -3.47 -6.17 -7.16
C MET A 108 -4.23 -5.27 -6.18
N TYR A 109 -3.68 -5.07 -5.00
CA TYR A 109 -4.18 -4.14 -4.00
C TYR A 109 -3.68 -2.72 -4.28
N GLU A 110 -4.44 -1.73 -3.84
CA GLU A 110 -4.08 -0.33 -4.01
C GLU A 110 -2.93 0.06 -3.06
N ALA A 111 -2.03 0.94 -3.49
CA ALA A 111 -0.93 1.48 -2.67
C ALA A 111 -1.24 2.89 -2.11
N ASN A 112 -2.46 3.38 -2.32
CA ASN A 112 -2.95 4.67 -1.81
C ASN A 112 -3.37 4.61 -0.34
N PHE A 113 -3.53 3.42 0.23
CA PHE A 113 -3.92 3.23 1.62
C PHE A 113 -3.34 1.92 2.15
N ILE A 114 -2.42 2.03 3.09
CA ILE A 114 -1.68 0.91 3.67
C ILE A 114 -1.66 1.10 5.19
N ILE A 115 -1.95 0.03 5.92
CA ILE A 115 -1.79 -0.02 7.38
C ILE A 115 -0.53 -0.84 7.65
N VAL A 116 0.38 -0.31 8.46
CA VAL A 116 1.64 -0.96 8.77
C VAL A 116 1.80 -1.03 10.28
N HIS A 117 1.92 -2.25 10.79
CA HIS A 117 2.32 -2.56 12.15
C HIS A 117 3.77 -3.03 12.17
N LYS A 118 4.54 -2.50 13.13
CA LYS A 118 5.96 -2.71 13.25
C LYS A 118 6.24 -4.14 13.67
N SER A 119 7.00 -4.83 12.84
CA SER A 119 7.47 -6.18 13.09
C SER A 119 8.76 -6.41 12.31
N GLU A 120 9.46 -7.50 12.60
CA GLU A 120 10.58 -7.94 11.76
C GLU A 120 10.11 -8.15 10.31
N TYR A 121 8.89 -8.68 10.14
CA TYR A 121 8.28 -8.86 8.85
C TYR A 121 8.10 -7.55 8.08
N THR A 122 7.47 -6.52 8.67
CA THR A 122 7.28 -5.24 7.97
C THR A 122 8.59 -4.51 7.73
N ARG A 123 9.57 -4.64 8.63
CA ARG A 123 10.93 -4.14 8.39
C ARG A 123 11.57 -4.79 7.17
N ASN A 124 11.48 -6.11 7.04
CA ASN A 124 12.01 -6.85 5.89
C ASN A 124 11.26 -6.52 4.60
N PHE A 125 9.92 -6.42 4.65
CA PHE A 125 9.08 -5.98 3.54
C PHE A 125 9.53 -4.61 3.01
N LEU A 126 9.65 -3.63 3.91
CA LEU A 126 10.03 -2.27 3.54
C LEU A 126 11.48 -2.16 3.06
N LYS A 127 12.38 -2.98 3.63
CA LYS A 127 13.76 -3.10 3.13
C LYS A 127 13.78 -3.52 1.66
N TRP A 128 13.04 -4.58 1.31
CA TRP A 128 12.96 -5.05 -0.08
C TRP A 128 12.28 -4.03 -1.01
N ALA A 129 11.21 -3.39 -0.54
CA ALA A 129 10.55 -2.32 -1.30
C ALA A 129 11.52 -1.16 -1.58
N LEU A 130 12.30 -0.74 -0.57
CA LEU A 130 13.30 0.31 -0.69
C LEU A 130 14.45 -0.07 -1.63
N LEU A 131 14.95 -1.30 -1.54
CA LEU A 131 16.01 -1.79 -2.44
C LEU A 131 15.55 -1.79 -3.91
N CYS A 132 14.29 -2.19 -4.17
CA CYS A 132 13.72 -2.11 -5.50
C CYS A 132 13.56 -0.65 -5.96
N ALA A 133 13.04 0.23 -5.08
CA ALA A 133 12.91 1.65 -5.36
C ALA A 133 14.26 2.32 -5.69
N ALA A 134 15.34 1.91 -5.01
CA ALA A 134 16.69 2.38 -5.26
C ALA A 134 17.33 1.82 -6.55
N THR A 135 16.74 0.77 -7.14
CA THR A 135 17.25 0.13 -8.36
C THR A 135 16.32 0.48 -9.52
N LYS A 136 16.73 1.41 -10.40
CA LYS A 136 15.91 1.90 -11.52
C LYS A 136 15.28 0.75 -12.32
N GLN A 137 16.06 -0.26 -12.68
CA GLN A 137 15.60 -1.40 -13.47
C GLN A 137 14.61 -2.32 -12.72
N CYS A 138 14.56 -2.23 -11.38
CA CYS A 138 13.55 -2.92 -10.58
C CYS A 138 12.26 -2.10 -10.55
N ILE A 139 12.30 -0.84 -10.09
CA ILE A 139 11.09 -0.01 -9.89
C ILE A 139 10.48 0.54 -11.17
N GLN A 140 11.30 0.73 -12.21
CA GLN A 140 10.91 1.20 -13.53
C GLN A 140 11.76 0.49 -14.59
N PRO A 141 11.51 -0.81 -14.85
CA PRO A 141 12.17 -1.51 -15.93
C PRO A 141 11.94 -0.83 -17.29
N ASP A 142 12.84 -0.98 -18.26
CA ASP A 142 12.63 -0.35 -19.57
C ASP A 142 11.33 -0.84 -20.23
N GLY A 143 10.67 0.06 -20.96
CA GLY A 143 9.34 -0.19 -21.55
C GLY A 143 8.17 -0.05 -20.57
N SER A 144 8.40 0.45 -19.36
CA SER A 144 7.32 0.72 -18.40
C SER A 144 6.38 1.84 -18.88
N GLU A 145 5.12 1.49 -19.12
CA GLU A 145 4.03 2.43 -19.41
C GLU A 145 3.10 2.54 -18.20
N LEU A 146 2.80 3.75 -17.73
CA LEU A 146 1.86 3.93 -16.61
C LEU A 146 0.42 3.55 -16.98
N TYR A 147 0.04 3.80 -18.24
CA TYR A 147 -1.33 3.63 -18.70
C TYR A 147 -1.62 2.20 -19.13
N CYS A 148 -2.64 1.60 -18.51
CA CYS A 148 -3.04 0.23 -18.78
C CYS A 148 -4.12 0.18 -19.86
N LYS A 149 -3.78 -0.37 -21.03
CA LYS A 149 -4.69 -0.55 -22.16
C LYS A 149 -5.63 -1.73 -21.91
N SER A 150 -6.90 -1.58 -22.26
CA SER A 150 -7.83 -2.71 -22.33
C SER A 150 -7.43 -3.67 -23.47
N PRO A 151 -7.71 -4.99 -23.34
CA PRO A 151 -8.41 -5.68 -22.24
C PRO A 151 -7.50 -6.04 -21.06
N ARG A 152 -8.08 -6.20 -19.87
CA ARG A 152 -7.38 -6.55 -18.60
C ARG A 152 -6.82 -7.98 -18.51
N THR A 153 -6.72 -8.66 -19.65
CA THR A 153 -6.28 -10.06 -19.76
C THR A 153 -4.85 -10.19 -20.28
N THR A 154 -4.25 -9.10 -20.76
CA THR A 154 -2.90 -9.11 -21.32
C THR A 154 -1.87 -8.84 -20.23
N ILE A 155 -0.91 -9.74 -20.06
CA ILE A 155 0.15 -9.61 -19.06
C ILE A 155 1.13 -8.51 -19.47
N GLY A 156 1.60 -7.73 -18.50
CA GLY A 156 2.64 -6.72 -18.70
C GLY A 156 2.20 -5.53 -19.56
N THR A 157 0.90 -5.24 -19.59
CA THR A 157 0.35 -4.17 -20.45
C THR A 157 0.74 -2.77 -19.97
N CYS A 158 0.99 -2.64 -18.67
CA CYS A 158 1.43 -1.41 -18.03
C CYS A 158 2.27 -1.74 -16.79
N HIS A 159 2.72 -0.70 -16.11
CA HIS A 159 3.50 -0.80 -14.89
C HIS A 159 3.03 0.18 -13.82
N ARG A 160 2.68 -0.35 -12.65
CA ARG A 160 2.23 0.41 -11.48
C ARG A 160 3.33 0.55 -10.43
N PHE A 161 4.61 0.57 -10.82
CA PHE A 161 5.75 0.97 -10.00
C PHE A 161 5.74 0.38 -8.56
N ASP A 162 5.65 1.23 -7.54
CA ASP A 162 5.62 0.89 -6.11
C ASP A 162 4.45 -0.04 -5.76
N GLN A 163 3.27 0.18 -6.33
CA GLN A 163 2.13 -0.71 -6.19
C GLN A 163 2.47 -2.13 -6.68
N SER A 164 3.25 -2.27 -7.77
CA SER A 164 3.68 -3.59 -8.26
C SER A 164 4.64 -4.26 -7.27
N VAL A 165 5.65 -3.53 -6.79
CA VAL A 165 6.62 -4.01 -5.80
C VAL A 165 5.94 -4.51 -4.55
N MET A 166 5.08 -3.68 -3.94
CA MET A 166 4.40 -4.00 -2.70
C MET A 166 3.52 -5.26 -2.83
N ASN A 167 2.82 -5.40 -3.95
CA ASN A 167 1.94 -6.54 -4.16
C ASN A 167 2.70 -7.85 -4.39
N ILE A 168 3.82 -7.84 -5.12
CA ILE A 168 4.67 -9.02 -5.28
C ILE A 168 5.20 -9.47 -3.91
N LEU A 169 5.75 -8.53 -3.14
CA LEU A 169 6.28 -8.82 -1.80
C LEU A 169 5.19 -9.35 -0.87
N ASN A 170 3.98 -8.79 -0.93
CA ASN A 170 2.86 -9.20 -0.09
C ASN A 170 2.44 -10.64 -0.44
N VAL A 171 2.19 -10.93 -1.72
CA VAL A 171 1.78 -12.27 -2.16
C VAL A 171 2.82 -13.32 -1.78
N ASN A 172 4.10 -13.03 -2.02
CA ASN A 172 5.19 -13.94 -1.70
C ASN A 172 5.22 -14.32 -0.22
N SER A 173 5.09 -13.33 0.66
CA SER A 173 5.08 -13.54 2.11
C SER A 173 3.82 -14.27 2.57
N GLU A 174 2.66 -13.78 2.16
CA GLU A 174 1.38 -14.30 2.64
C GLU A 174 1.10 -15.71 2.16
N TYR A 175 1.57 -16.08 0.97
CA TYR A 175 1.47 -17.45 0.48
C TYR A 175 2.16 -18.43 1.45
N GLN A 176 3.41 -18.13 1.84
CA GLN A 176 4.17 -18.97 2.77
C GLN A 176 3.50 -19.03 4.15
N ARG A 177 3.01 -17.89 4.66
CA ARG A 177 2.33 -17.82 5.96
C ARG A 177 0.98 -18.54 5.96
N SER A 178 0.26 -18.53 4.84
CA SER A 178 -1.06 -19.18 4.72
C SER A 178 -1.00 -20.69 4.98
N LEU A 179 0.16 -21.32 4.78
CA LEU A 179 0.38 -22.75 5.03
C LEU A 179 0.35 -23.11 6.53
N ILE A 180 0.41 -22.12 7.43
CA ILE A 180 0.45 -22.31 8.89
C ILE A 180 -0.75 -21.67 9.62
N GLY A 181 -1.89 -21.50 8.93
CA GLY A 181 -3.15 -21.06 9.55
C GLY A 181 -3.38 -19.55 9.59
N PHE A 182 -2.51 -18.78 8.93
CA PHE A 182 -2.65 -17.34 8.70
C PHE A 182 -3.74 -17.03 7.65
N ILE A 183 -4.47 -15.93 7.80
CA ILE A 183 -5.50 -15.48 6.85
C ILE A 183 -4.87 -14.44 5.89
N PRO A 184 -4.53 -14.81 4.66
CA PRO A 184 -3.93 -13.87 3.68
C PRO A 184 -4.96 -12.94 3.05
N HIS A 185 -4.52 -11.86 2.39
CA HIS A 185 -5.41 -10.87 1.75
C HIS A 185 -6.34 -11.49 0.68
N PHE A 186 -5.90 -12.57 0.05
CA PHE A 186 -6.69 -13.29 -0.95
C PHE A 186 -7.74 -14.21 -0.34
N HIS A 187 -7.70 -14.49 0.97
CA HIS A 187 -8.71 -15.29 1.65
C HIS A 187 -10.07 -14.59 1.72
N ALA A 188 -11.15 -15.36 1.72
CA ALA A 188 -12.52 -14.83 1.76
C ALA A 188 -12.85 -14.14 3.10
N ASP A 189 -12.28 -14.66 4.20
CA ASP A 189 -12.53 -14.15 5.55
C ASP A 189 -11.64 -12.97 5.95
N HIS A 190 -10.72 -12.55 5.08
CA HIS A 190 -9.85 -11.43 5.39
C HIS A 190 -10.68 -10.14 5.60
N PRO A 191 -10.49 -9.39 6.71
CA PRO A 191 -11.35 -8.27 7.09
C PRO A 191 -11.41 -7.15 6.04
N ARG A 192 -10.35 -6.98 5.22
CA ARG A 192 -10.35 -6.05 4.06
C ARG A 192 -11.55 -6.24 3.11
N ARG A 193 -12.08 -7.46 2.99
CA ARG A 193 -13.18 -7.73 2.05
C ARG A 193 -14.49 -7.15 2.55
N LYS A 194 -14.63 -6.99 3.87
CA LYS A 194 -15.78 -6.36 4.52
C LYS A 194 -15.67 -4.83 4.53
N SER A 195 -14.49 -4.26 4.23
CA SER A 195 -14.22 -2.82 4.29
C SER A 195 -14.39 -2.06 2.97
N LYS A 196 -14.74 -2.73 1.85
CA LYS A 196 -14.82 -2.07 0.52
C LYS A 196 -15.85 -0.93 0.42
N SER A 197 -16.85 -0.86 1.31
CA SER A 197 -17.88 0.18 1.29
C SER A 197 -17.52 1.43 2.11
N SER A 198 -16.50 1.38 2.97
CA SER A 198 -16.20 2.46 3.92
C SER A 198 -15.02 3.36 3.52
N VAL A 199 -14.38 3.06 2.39
CA VAL A 199 -13.27 3.82 1.82
C VAL A 199 -13.70 4.35 0.46
N ARG A 200 -13.75 5.68 0.31
CA ARG A 200 -14.02 6.33 -0.99
C ARG A 200 -12.81 7.12 -1.46
N ARG A 201 -12.65 7.17 -2.78
CA ARG A 201 -11.66 8.03 -3.44
C ARG A 201 -12.32 9.36 -3.83
N LYS A 202 -11.72 10.47 -3.44
CA LYS A 202 -12.11 11.80 -3.91
C LYS A 202 -11.63 11.96 -5.35
N GLU A 203 -12.56 12.23 -6.28
CA GLU A 203 -12.26 12.27 -7.71
C GLU A 203 -11.48 13.52 -8.15
N GLN A 204 -11.45 14.59 -7.32
CA GLN A 204 -10.67 15.79 -7.55
C GLN A 204 -10.06 16.33 -6.25
N LEU A 205 -8.74 16.45 -6.22
CA LEU A 205 -7.99 17.29 -5.29
C LEU A 205 -7.92 18.69 -5.88
N ASP A 206 -8.26 19.71 -5.09
CA ASP A 206 -8.13 21.10 -5.50
C ASP A 206 -6.64 21.42 -5.75
N LYS A 207 -6.29 21.94 -6.93
CA LYS A 207 -4.89 22.09 -7.36
C LYS A 207 -4.21 23.34 -6.80
N ASN A 208 -4.95 24.19 -6.08
CA ASN A 208 -4.49 25.51 -5.62
C ASN A 208 -4.16 25.57 -4.12
N LEU A 209 -3.84 24.43 -3.49
CA LEU A 209 -3.58 24.34 -2.05
C LEU A 209 -2.15 24.79 -1.68
N ASP A 210 -2.04 25.80 -0.82
CA ASP A 210 -0.79 26.20 -0.16
C ASP A 210 -0.80 25.72 1.30
N PHE A 211 0.09 24.77 1.63
CA PHE A 211 0.14 24.09 2.91
C PHE A 211 1.13 24.76 3.87
N LYS A 212 0.73 25.89 4.48
CA LYS A 212 1.50 26.53 5.55
C LYS A 212 0.58 27.12 6.61
N MET A 213 0.33 26.40 7.70
CA MET A 213 0.06 26.96 9.04
C MET A 213 -0.17 25.85 10.08
N GLY A 214 0.32 26.07 11.30
CA GLY A 214 -0.02 25.25 12.48
C GLY A 214 -1.26 25.79 13.17
N VAL A 215 -2.11 24.90 13.68
CA VAL A 215 -3.40 25.24 14.28
C VAL A 215 -3.51 24.49 15.60
N ALA A 216 -3.78 25.21 16.69
CA ALA A 216 -4.15 24.63 17.97
C ALA A 216 -5.67 24.44 17.99
N CYS A 217 -6.14 23.27 18.43
CA CYS A 217 -7.57 23.00 18.56
C CYS A 217 -8.17 23.79 19.73
N CYS A 218 -9.42 24.20 19.55
CA CYS A 218 -10.23 24.90 20.53
C CYS A 218 -10.44 24.07 21.80
N GLU A 219 -10.32 24.73 22.95
CA GLU A 219 -10.82 24.21 24.23
C GLU A 219 -12.36 24.15 24.21
N ASN A 220 -12.88 23.03 24.70
CA ASN A 220 -14.27 22.67 25.06
C ASN A 220 -15.05 21.78 24.09
#